data_AF-A0A2M8W0L0-F1
#
_entry.id   AF-A0A2M8W0L0-F1
#
_cell.length_a   1.000
_cell.length_b   1.000
_cell.length_c   1.000
_cell.angle_alpha   90.00
_cell.angle_beta   90.00
_cell.angle_gamma   90.00
#
_symmetry.space_group_name_H-M   'P 1'
#
loop_
_entity.id
_entity.type
_entity.pdbx_description
1 polymer ?
#
loop_
_entity_poly.entity_id
_entity_poly.type
_entity_poly.pdbx_seq_one_letter_code
_entity_poly.pdbx_strand_id
1 'polypeptide(L)'
;MSKHTIQEAPSLLVDTLRQFTSLVQGEVKLAKAEMSRIVTRAGIGIAFLAVAFLLALVSLNVLASAAVAYIAANGLSVGTAALIVGGILIVAATGFALAGKSRLSADALTPDKTADSIRDDITAIREASNV
;
A
#
# COMPACT_ATOMS: atom_id res chain seq x y z
N MET A 1 -61.39 25.95 -7.74
CA MET A 1 -61.49 24.63 -7.08
C MET A 1 -60.68 23.64 -7.91
N SER A 2 -59.36 23.59 -7.69
CA SER A 2 -58.37 22.89 -8.54
C SER A 2 -58.26 21.40 -8.19
N LYS A 3 -58.67 20.54 -9.12
CA LYS A 3 -58.59 19.07 -9.03
C LYS A 3 -57.20 18.54 -9.44
N HIS A 4 -56.13 18.89 -8.75
CA HIS A 4 -54.76 18.51 -9.18
C HIS A 4 -53.96 17.58 -8.23
N THR A 5 -54.45 17.27 -7.03
CA THR A 5 -53.57 16.68 -5.98
C THR A 5 -53.40 15.15 -6.00
N ILE A 6 -54.16 14.38 -6.77
CA ILE A 6 -54.10 12.89 -6.73
C ILE A 6 -53.27 12.28 -7.88
N GLN A 7 -53.04 13.02 -8.97
CA GLN A 7 -52.24 12.55 -10.12
C GLN A 7 -50.74 12.91 -10.02
N GLU A 8 -50.34 13.75 -9.06
CA GLU A 8 -48.96 14.26 -8.94
C GLU A 8 -48.06 13.45 -7.99
N ALA A 9 -48.64 12.61 -7.12
CA ALA A 9 -47.86 11.73 -6.24
C ALA A 9 -46.93 10.76 -7.02
N PRO A 10 -47.36 10.13 -8.13
CA PRO A 10 -46.47 9.32 -8.96
C PRO A 10 -45.34 10.14 -9.60
N SER A 11 -45.60 11.38 -10.05
CA SER A 11 -44.57 12.21 -10.68
C SER A 11 -43.53 12.71 -9.69
N LEU A 12 -43.94 13.11 -8.48
CA LEU A 12 -43.01 13.53 -7.42
C LEU A 12 -42.10 12.37 -6.96
N LEU A 13 -42.63 11.15 -6.89
CA LEU A 13 -41.83 9.96 -6.58
C LEU A 13 -40.77 9.70 -7.67
N VAL A 14 -41.17 9.78 -8.94
CA VAL A 14 -40.24 9.61 -10.08
C VAL A 14 -39.17 10.68 -10.09
N ASP A 15 -39.51 11.94 -9.80
CA ASP A 15 -38.54 13.04 -9.75
C ASP A 15 -37.57 12.93 -8.57
N THR A 16 -38.05 12.49 -7.40
CA THR A 16 -37.21 12.22 -6.23
C THR A 16 -36.23 11.07 -6.49
N LEU A 17 -36.70 9.97 -7.11
CA LEU A 17 -35.85 8.85 -7.51
C LEU A 17 -34.80 9.27 -8.55
N ARG A 18 -35.15 10.16 -9.48
CA ARG A 18 -34.21 10.75 -10.44
C ARG A 18 -33.15 11.60 -9.75
N GLN A 19 -33.54 12.43 -8.79
CA GLN A 19 -32.59 13.23 -8.00
C GLN A 19 -31.65 12.33 -7.19
N PHE A 20 -32.18 11.34 -6.48
CA PHE A 20 -31.35 10.38 -5.74
C PHE A 20 -30.36 9.66 -6.66
N THR A 21 -30.81 9.18 -7.81
CA THR A 21 -29.95 8.55 -8.81
C THR A 21 -28.85 9.49 -9.30
N SER A 22 -29.18 10.77 -9.53
CA SER A 22 -28.19 11.77 -9.95
C SER A 22 -27.13 12.06 -8.88
N LEU A 23 -27.52 12.08 -7.60
CA LEU A 23 -26.59 12.25 -6.48
C LEU A 23 -25.64 11.06 -6.37
N VAL A 24 -26.17 9.83 -6.41
CA VAL A 24 -25.36 8.60 -6.36
C VAL A 24 -24.38 8.55 -7.52
N GLN A 25 -24.81 8.89 -8.74
CA GLN A 25 -23.89 8.98 -9.89
C GLN A 25 -22.81 10.04 -9.71
N GLY A 26 -23.14 11.17 -9.08
CA GLY A 26 -22.20 12.22 -8.70
C GLY A 26 -21.13 11.72 -7.73
N GLU A 27 -21.55 11.08 -6.64
CA GLU A 27 -20.65 10.49 -5.63
C GLU A 27 -19.75 9.42 -6.24
N VAL A 28 -20.30 8.52 -7.08
CA VAL A 28 -19.49 7.51 -7.78
C VAL A 28 -18.48 8.17 -8.71
N LYS A 29 -18.85 9.24 -9.41
CA LYS A 29 -17.92 9.96 -10.29
C LYS A 29 -16.82 10.65 -9.48
N LEU A 30 -17.15 11.23 -8.32
CA LEU A 30 -16.19 11.85 -7.42
C LEU A 30 -15.24 10.81 -6.83
N ALA A 31 -15.76 9.71 -6.29
CA ALA A 31 -14.98 8.60 -5.76
C ALA A 31 -14.02 8.02 -6.82
N LYS A 32 -14.47 7.88 -8.08
CA LYS A 32 -13.60 7.47 -9.20
C LYS A 32 -12.48 8.48 -9.46
N ALA A 33 -12.79 9.78 -9.44
CA ALA A 33 -11.79 10.83 -9.64
C ALA A 33 -10.75 10.85 -8.49
N GLU A 34 -11.21 10.68 -7.25
CA GLU A 34 -10.33 10.60 -6.08
C GLU A 34 -9.44 9.35 -6.12
N MET A 35 -10.01 8.18 -6.42
CA MET A 35 -9.23 6.95 -6.60
C MET A 35 -8.18 7.08 -7.70
N SER A 36 -8.53 7.68 -8.84
CA SER A 36 -7.57 7.95 -9.92
C SER A 36 -6.42 8.85 -9.45
N ARG A 37 -6.72 9.88 -8.65
CA ARG A 37 -5.70 10.77 -8.07
C ARG A 37 -4.80 10.03 -7.08
N ILE A 38 -5.37 9.17 -6.24
CA ILE A 38 -4.63 8.34 -5.28
C ILE A 38 -3.70 7.37 -6.02
N VAL A 39 -4.22 6.64 -7.01
CA VAL A 39 -3.45 5.69 -7.82
C VAL A 39 -2.31 6.39 -8.55
N THR A 40 -2.57 7.56 -9.15
CA THR A 40 -1.53 8.33 -9.84
C THR A 40 -0.43 8.78 -8.88
N ARG A 41 -0.79 9.33 -7.72
CA ARG A 41 0.18 9.77 -6.70
C ARG A 41 1.01 8.61 -6.15
N ALA A 42 0.35 7.51 -5.82
CA ALA A 42 1.02 6.29 -5.38
C ALA A 42 1.95 5.74 -6.47
N GLY A 43 1.51 5.72 -7.73
CA GLY A 43 2.32 5.28 -8.87
C GLY A 43 3.58 6.13 -9.08
N ILE A 44 3.48 7.46 -9.01
CA ILE A 44 4.64 8.35 -9.07
C ILE A 44 5.59 8.11 -7.89
N GLY A 45 5.05 7.96 -6.68
CA GLY A 45 5.85 7.64 -5.49
C GLY A 45 6.62 6.33 -5.65
N ILE A 46 5.95 5.27 -6.12
CA ILE A 46 6.57 3.96 -6.40
C ILE A 46 7.65 4.10 -7.48
N ALA A 47 7.41 4.88 -8.54
CA ALA A 47 8.39 5.12 -9.59
C ALA A 47 9.65 5.82 -9.05
N PHE A 48 9.50 6.84 -8.20
CA PHE A 48 10.64 7.49 -7.55
C PHE A 48 11.40 6.54 -6.62
N LEU A 49 10.71 5.70 -5.85
CA LEU A 49 11.37 4.69 -5.02
C LEU A 49 12.13 3.67 -5.87
N ALA A 50 11.59 3.26 -7.02
CA ALA A 50 12.28 2.37 -7.95
C ALA A 50 13.57 3.00 -8.50
N VAL A 51 13.51 4.27 -8.94
CA VAL A 51 14.70 5.00 -9.42
C VAL A 51 15.73 5.17 -8.30
N ALA A 52 15.29 5.57 -7.10
CA ALA A 52 16.17 5.71 -5.94
C ALA A 52 16.86 4.39 -5.57
N PHE A 53 16.12 3.27 -5.63
CA PHE A 53 16.67 1.94 -5.39
C PHE A 53 17.74 1.56 -6.44
N LEU A 54 17.49 1.80 -7.73
CA LEU A 54 18.48 1.55 -8.78
C LEU A 54 19.74 2.40 -8.59
N LEU A 55 19.59 3.69 -8.28
CA LEU A 55 20.73 4.56 -7.98
C LEU A 55 21.51 4.07 -6.75
N ALA A 56 20.81 3.67 -5.68
CA ALA A 56 21.44 3.12 -4.49
C ALA A 56 22.24 1.86 -4.80
N LEU A 57 21.74 0.95 -5.65
CA LEU A 57 22.46 -0.24 -6.08
C LEU A 57 23.74 0.10 -6.86
N VAL A 58 23.66 1.05 -7.80
CA VAL A 58 24.84 1.49 -8.57
C VAL A 58 25.86 2.15 -7.65
N SER A 59 25.44 3.10 -6.82
CA SER A 59 26.31 3.79 -5.88
C SER A 59 26.93 2.83 -4.86
N LEU A 60 26.19 1.82 -4.38
CA LEU A 60 26.72 0.82 -3.45
C LEU A 60 27.85 0.01 -4.09
N ASN A 61 27.75 -0.36 -5.38
CA ASN A 61 28.83 -1.04 -6.10
C ASN A 61 30.07 -0.15 -6.27
N VAL A 62 29.86 1.12 -6.59
CA VAL A 62 30.97 2.10 -6.69
C VAL A 62 31.64 2.31 -5.34
N LEU A 63 30.87 2.43 -4.24
CA LEU A 63 31.43 2.55 -2.90
C LEU A 63 32.14 1.27 -2.44
N ALA A 64 31.58 0.10 -2.73
CA ALA A 64 32.20 -1.18 -2.40
C ALA A 64 33.54 -1.35 -3.13
N SER A 65 33.58 -1.05 -4.43
CA SER A 65 34.83 -1.09 -5.21
C SER A 65 35.86 -0.07 -4.71
N ALA A 66 35.42 1.15 -4.36
CA ALA A 66 36.30 2.16 -3.74
C ALA A 66 36.86 1.69 -2.38
N ALA A 67 36.04 1.07 -1.54
CA ALA A 67 36.49 0.51 -0.26
C ALA A 67 37.51 -0.61 -0.45
N VAL A 68 37.27 -1.51 -1.40
CA VAL A 68 38.24 -2.58 -1.76
C VAL A 68 39.56 -1.97 -2.23
N ALA A 69 39.51 -0.99 -3.14
CA ALA A 69 40.70 -0.31 -3.64
C ALA A 69 41.47 0.41 -2.52
N TYR A 70 40.76 1.08 -1.60
CA TYR A 70 41.36 1.75 -0.46
C TYR A 70 42.07 0.77 0.48
N ILE A 71 41.43 -0.35 0.83
CA ILE A 71 42.03 -1.38 1.69
C ILE A 71 43.24 -2.02 0.98
N ALA A 72 43.11 -2.32 -0.31
CA ALA A 72 44.20 -2.90 -1.08
C ALA A 72 45.43 -1.96 -1.15
N ALA A 73 45.21 -0.65 -1.27
CA ALA A 73 46.27 0.35 -1.27
C ALA A 73 47.07 0.41 0.06
N ASN A 74 46.52 -0.12 1.16
CA ASN A 74 47.19 -0.20 2.46
C ASN A 74 48.01 -1.50 2.65
N GLY A 75 48.27 -2.24 1.57
CA GLY A 75 49.16 -3.40 1.57
C GLY A 75 48.44 -4.75 1.63
N LEU A 76 47.10 -4.78 1.56
CA LEU A 76 46.33 -6.01 1.43
C LEU A 76 46.19 -6.42 -0.04
N SER A 77 46.13 -7.72 -0.32
CA SER A 77 45.79 -8.18 -1.68
C SER A 77 44.36 -7.77 -2.04
N VAL A 78 44.10 -7.47 -3.31
CA VAL A 78 42.76 -7.10 -3.80
C VAL A 78 41.72 -8.18 -3.47
N GLY A 79 42.11 -9.46 -3.56
CA GLY A 79 41.21 -10.57 -3.23
C GLY A 79 40.82 -10.60 -1.75
N THR A 80 41.77 -10.40 -0.84
CA THR A 80 41.50 -10.36 0.61
C THR A 80 40.66 -9.15 0.99
N ALA A 81 40.96 -7.98 0.40
CA ALA A 81 40.16 -6.77 0.59
C ALA A 81 38.70 -6.97 0.11
N ALA A 82 38.51 -7.57 -1.06
CA ALA A 82 37.20 -7.88 -1.61
C ALA A 82 36.40 -8.85 -0.74
N LEU A 83 37.04 -9.89 -0.19
CA LEU A 83 36.39 -10.83 0.72
C LEU A 83 35.92 -10.16 2.02
N ILE A 84 36.71 -9.24 2.59
CA ILE A 84 36.32 -8.51 3.80
C ILE A 84 35.12 -7.61 3.53
N VAL A 85 35.19 -6.76 2.50
CA VAL A 85 34.11 -5.83 2.16
C VAL A 85 32.84 -6.58 1.76
N GLY A 86 32.98 -7.59 0.89
CA GLY A 86 31.87 -8.45 0.47
C GLY A 86 31.24 -9.21 1.64
N GLY A 87 32.05 -9.74 2.55
CA GLY A 87 31.57 -10.39 3.77
C GLY A 87 30.72 -9.47 4.64
N ILE A 88 31.18 -8.23 4.87
CA ILE A 88 30.42 -7.21 5.63
C ILE A 88 29.08 -6.91 4.94
N LEU A 89 29.07 -6.75 3.62
CA LEU A 89 27.85 -6.49 2.86
C LEU A 89 26.86 -7.66 2.92
N ILE A 90 27.34 -8.92 2.87
CA ILE A 90 26.49 -10.11 3.00
C ILE A 90 25.84 -10.19 4.39
N VAL A 91 26.61 -9.90 5.44
CA VAL A 91 26.09 -9.88 6.83
C VAL A 91 25.01 -8.81 6.95
N ALA A 92 25.26 -7.60 6.46
CA ALA A 92 24.28 -6.51 6.46
C ALA A 92 23.02 -6.89 5.65
N ALA A 93 23.19 -7.44 4.44
CA ALA A 93 22.09 -7.86 3.58
C ALA A 93 21.22 -8.93 4.23
N THR A 94 21.84 -9.92 4.89
CA THR A 94 21.12 -10.95 5.63
C THR A 94 20.33 -10.35 6.80
N GLY A 95 20.91 -9.41 7.54
CA GLY A 95 20.22 -8.67 8.60
C GLY A 95 18.97 -7.93 8.09
N PHE A 96 19.11 -7.18 6.99
CA PHE A 96 17.97 -6.49 6.37
C PHE A 96 16.92 -7.47 5.81
N ALA A 97 17.34 -8.59 5.22
CA ALA A 97 16.42 -9.61 4.70
C ALA A 97 15.58 -10.23 5.83
N LEU A 98 16.21 -10.57 6.96
CA LEU A 98 15.51 -11.12 8.12
C LEU A 98 14.56 -10.09 8.76
N ALA A 99 15.00 -8.84 8.92
CA ALA A 99 14.16 -7.76 9.44
C ALA A 99 12.98 -7.42 8.50
N GLY A 100 13.20 -7.48 7.18
CA GLY A 100 12.15 -7.33 6.19
C GLY A 100 11.14 -8.48 6.28
N LYS A 101 11.63 -9.72 6.32
CA LYS A 101 10.80 -10.92 6.47
C LYS A 101 9.94 -10.87 7.74
N SER A 102 10.50 -10.43 8.88
CA SER A 102 9.72 -10.35 10.13
C SER A 102 8.60 -9.32 10.04
N ARG A 103 8.84 -8.19 9.37
CA ARG A 103 7.83 -7.13 9.17
C ARG A 103 6.75 -7.50 8.14
N LEU A 104 7.06 -8.42 7.24
CA LEU A 104 6.12 -8.94 6.23
C LEU A 104 5.49 -10.28 6.62
N SER A 105 5.73 -10.75 7.84
CA SER A 105 5.16 -12.00 8.32
C SER A 105 3.64 -11.88 8.45
N ALA A 106 2.93 -13.00 8.25
CA ALA A 106 1.47 -13.03 8.35
C ALA A 106 0.99 -12.51 9.70
N ASP A 107 1.66 -12.90 10.79
CA ASP A 107 1.37 -12.44 12.15
C ASP A 107 1.58 -10.92 12.33
N ALA A 108 2.56 -10.32 11.64
CA ALA A 108 2.78 -8.87 11.68
C ALA A 108 1.77 -8.09 10.83
N LEU A 109 1.09 -8.77 9.90
CA LEU A 109 0.12 -8.18 8.97
C LEU A 109 -1.33 -8.46 9.36
N THR A 110 -1.58 -9.37 10.32
CA THR A 110 -2.91 -9.58 10.90
C THR A 110 -3.30 -8.39 11.77
N PRO A 111 -4.41 -7.69 11.46
CA PRO A 111 -4.86 -6.58 12.29
C PRO A 111 -5.48 -7.12 13.59
N ASP A 112 -4.79 -6.94 14.71
CA ASP A 112 -5.20 -7.48 16.01
C ASP A 112 -6.64 -7.10 16.39
N LYS A 113 -7.03 -5.84 16.18
CA LYS A 113 -8.35 -5.34 16.61
C LYS A 113 -9.47 -5.59 15.61
N THR A 114 -9.18 -5.58 14.31
CA THR A 114 -10.20 -5.70 13.27
C THR A 114 -10.68 -7.15 13.13
N ALA A 115 -9.80 -8.12 13.34
CA ALA A 115 -10.17 -9.54 13.30
C ALA A 115 -11.15 -9.90 14.42
N ASP A 116 -10.93 -9.36 15.63
CA ASP A 116 -11.79 -9.61 16.79
C ASP A 116 -13.17 -8.96 16.63
N SER A 117 -13.24 -7.70 16.19
CA SER A 117 -14.53 -7.03 15.95
C SER A 117 -15.36 -7.70 14.85
N ILE A 118 -14.73 -8.24 13.79
CA ILE A 118 -15.44 -9.00 12.75
C ILE A 118 -15.99 -10.32 13.31
N ARG A 119 -15.26 -10.99 14.22
CA ARG A 119 -15.75 -12.20 14.89
C ARG A 119 -16.94 -11.92 15.79
N ASP A 120 -16.91 -10.82 16.53
CA ASP A 120 -18.00 -10.41 17.41
C ASP A 120 -19.25 -10.06 16.59
N ASP A 121 -19.09 -9.32 15.48
CA ASP A 121 -20.18 -8.98 14.57
C ASP A 121 -20.82 -10.22 13.93
N ILE A 122 -20.01 -11.20 13.49
CA ILE A 122 -20.52 -12.46 12.93
C ILE A 122 -21.28 -13.26 14.01
N THR A 123 -20.79 -13.26 15.25
CA THR A 123 -21.42 -13.98 16.36
C THR A 123 -22.77 -13.36 16.71
N ALA A 124 -22.86 -12.03 16.78
CA ALA A 124 -24.11 -11.30 17.01
C ALA A 124 -25.15 -11.56 15.92
N ILE A 125 -24.74 -11.61 14.65
CA ILE A 125 -25.63 -11.95 13.53
C ILE A 125 -26.12 -13.41 13.65
N ARG A 126 -25.25 -14.33 14.06
CA ARG A 126 -25.59 -15.75 14.20
C ARG A 126 -26.59 -15.97 15.34
N GLU A 127 -26.43 -15.28 16.46
CA GLU A 127 -27.39 -15.28 17.57
C GLU A 127 -28.72 -14.65 17.16
N ALA A 128 -28.70 -13.52 16.44
CA ALA A 128 -29.92 -12.87 15.94
C ALA A 128 -30.68 -13.70 14.90
N SER A 129 -29.99 -14.57 14.15
CA SER A 129 -30.59 -15.48 13.17
C SER A 129 -31.15 -16.78 13.75
N ASN A 130 -30.88 -17.05 15.04
CA ASN A 130 -31.28 -18.28 15.72
C ASN A 130 -32.41 -18.05 16.74
N VAL A 131 -33.14 -16.92 16.59
CA VAL A 131 -34.40 -16.55 17.26
C VAL A 131 -35.51 -16.51 16.23
#